data_AF-A0A2A5LBM1-F1
#
_entry.id   AF-A0A2A5LBM1-F1
#
_cell.length_a   1.000
_cell.length_b   1.000
_cell.length_c   1.000
_cell.angle_alpha   90.00
_cell.angle_beta   90.00
_cell.angle_gamma   90.00
#
_symmetry.space_group_name_H-M   'P 1'
#
loop_
_entity.id
_entity.type
_entity.pdbx_description
1 polymer ?
#
loop_
_entity_poly.entity_id
_entity_poly.type
_entity_poly.pdbx_seq_one_letter_code
_entity_poly.pdbx_strand_id
1 'polypeptide(L)'
;MKINEVSKLTGLPISTLRFYERKNLIPDTFVKRDANNYRIYSEEIVEFLDDVKVLLSVDFSIEELSLLVNQQLNLSYEAKTKMVEQKIKEIEEIQKRLKKSKTFLNAVLEGKANFQTKC
;
A
#
# COMPACT_ATOMS: atom_id res chain seq x y z
N MET A 1 -7.02 13.19 -16.11
CA MET A 1 -6.53 14.22 -15.16
C MET A 1 -5.03 14.49 -15.32
N LYS A 2 -4.52 15.67 -14.97
CA LYS A 2 -3.08 15.98 -14.96
C LYS A 2 -2.44 15.59 -13.60
N ILE A 3 -1.11 15.47 -13.54
CA ILE A 3 -0.40 15.09 -12.30
C ILE A 3 -0.72 16.01 -11.10
N ASN A 4 -0.98 17.30 -11.35
CA ASN A 4 -1.36 18.26 -10.31
C ASN A 4 -2.74 17.95 -9.71
N GLU A 5 -3.67 17.43 -10.51
CA GLU A 5 -5.00 17.01 -10.04
C GLU A 5 -4.88 15.72 -9.23
N VAL A 6 -4.11 14.74 -9.73
CA VAL A 6 -3.81 13.50 -8.99
C VAL A 6 -3.21 13.82 -7.62
N SER A 7 -2.25 14.75 -7.58
CA SER A 7 -1.61 15.18 -6.33
C SER A 7 -2.60 15.79 -5.32
N LYS A 8 -3.54 16.60 -5.80
CA LYS A 8 -4.59 17.18 -4.95
C LYS A 8 -5.58 16.14 -4.44
N LEU A 9 -6.00 15.20 -5.29
CA LEU A 9 -6.98 14.16 -4.94
C LEU A 9 -6.40 13.12 -3.98
N THR A 10 -5.17 12.67 -4.23
CA THR A 10 -4.51 11.62 -3.43
C THR A 10 -3.80 12.17 -2.19
N GLY A 11 -3.57 13.49 -2.13
CA GLY A 11 -2.74 14.14 -1.11
C GLY A 11 -1.24 13.86 -1.24
N LEU A 12 -0.81 13.17 -2.30
CA LEU A 12 0.59 12.83 -2.52
C LEU A 12 1.34 13.99 -3.18
N PRO A 13 2.56 14.34 -2.73
CA PRO A 13 3.41 15.28 -3.44
C PRO A 13 3.68 14.81 -4.87
N ILE A 14 3.78 15.77 -5.80
CA ILE A 14 4.14 15.49 -7.21
C ILE A 14 5.47 14.72 -7.31
N SER A 15 6.42 15.01 -6.42
CA SER A 15 7.70 14.29 -6.33
C SER A 15 7.51 12.80 -6.03
N THR A 16 6.56 12.47 -5.16
CA THR A 16 6.20 11.08 -4.81
C THR A 16 5.51 10.38 -5.96
N LEU A 17 4.56 11.05 -6.64
CA LEU A 17 3.93 10.49 -7.85
C LEU A 17 4.97 10.18 -8.93
N ARG A 18 5.89 11.12 -9.20
CA ARG A 18 7.00 10.90 -10.13
C ARG A 18 7.95 9.80 -9.67
N PHE A 19 8.12 9.62 -8.36
CA PHE A 19 8.93 8.53 -7.82
C PHE A 19 8.26 7.17 -8.06
N TYR A 20 6.95 7.07 -7.84
CA TYR A 20 6.17 5.86 -8.14
C TYR A 20 6.17 5.53 -9.64
N GLU A 21 6.09 6.53 -10.52
CA GLU A 21 6.30 6.33 -11.96
C GLU A 21 7.69 5.74 -12.25
N ARG A 22 8.76 6.33 -11.70
CA ARG A 22 10.14 5.84 -11.91
C ARG A 22 10.37 4.43 -11.38
N LYS A 23 9.65 4.03 -10.34
CA LYS A 23 9.67 2.68 -9.77
C LYS A 23 8.74 1.71 -10.50
N ASN A 24 8.10 2.13 -11.60
CA ASN A 24 7.09 1.36 -12.35
C ASN A 24 5.94 0.84 -11.47
N LEU A 25 5.65 1.54 -10.37
CA LEU A 25 4.53 1.21 -9.49
C LEU A 25 3.21 1.70 -10.09
N ILE A 26 3.24 2.84 -10.80
CA ILE A 26 2.11 3.31 -11.60
C ILE A 26 2.22 2.64 -12.97
N PRO A 27 1.36 1.66 -13.30
CA PRO A 27 1.43 1.01 -14.60
C PRO A 27 1.06 1.97 -15.73
N ASP A 28 1.70 1.76 -16.89
CA ASP A 28 1.50 2.58 -18.10
C ASP A 28 0.03 2.59 -18.57
N THR A 29 -0.78 1.61 -18.17
CA THR A 29 -2.23 1.56 -18.46
C THR A 29 -2.98 2.77 -17.88
N PHE A 30 -2.52 3.31 -16.76
CA PHE A 30 -3.11 4.50 -16.15
C PHE A 30 -2.57 5.80 -16.73
N VAL A 31 -1.59 5.78 -17.64
CA VAL A 31 -0.92 6.96 -18.19
C VAL A 31 -1.04 7.00 -19.70
N LYS A 32 -1.71 8.02 -20.24
CA LYS A 32 -1.79 8.29 -21.68
C LYS A 32 -1.14 9.63 -22.01
N ARG A 33 -0.81 9.83 -23.27
CA ARG A 33 -0.40 11.14 -23.79
C ARG A 33 -1.53 11.76 -24.60
N ASP A 34 -1.77 13.05 -24.41
CA ASP A 34 -2.72 13.80 -25.21
C ASP A 34 -2.10 14.25 -26.56
N ALA A 35 -2.92 14.92 -27.38
CA ALA A 35 -2.48 15.47 -28.66
C ALA A 35 -1.35 16.51 -28.53
N ASN A 36 -1.19 17.12 -27.35
CA ASN A 36 -0.14 18.09 -27.03
C ASN A 36 1.06 17.44 -26.32
N ASN A 37 1.12 16.10 -26.31
CA ASN A 37 2.19 15.32 -25.71
C ASN A 37 2.31 15.44 -24.17
N TYR A 38 1.26 15.94 -23.49
CA TYR A 38 1.17 15.95 -22.04
C TYR A 38 0.68 14.61 -21.49
N ARG A 39 1.17 14.24 -20.30
CA ARG A 39 0.68 13.07 -19.58
C ARG A 39 -0.70 13.34 -18.98
N ILE A 40 -1.63 12.45 -19.28
CA ILE A 40 -2.96 12.38 -18.72
C ILE A 40 -3.10 11.04 -17.99
N TYR A 41 -3.51 11.11 -16.74
CA TYR A 41 -3.80 9.96 -15.91
C TYR A 41 -5.29 9.62 -15.98
N SER A 42 -5.63 8.34 -15.88
CA SER A 42 -7.01 7.88 -15.69
C SER A 42 -7.56 8.32 -14.34
N GLU A 43 -8.87 8.25 -14.15
CA GLU A 43 -9.51 8.53 -12.85
C GLU A 43 -9.25 7.42 -11.82
N GLU A 44 -9.18 6.17 -12.29
CA GLU A 44 -8.88 4.97 -11.52
C GLU A 44 -7.52 5.04 -10.79
N ILE A 45 -6.60 5.90 -11.23
CA ILE A 45 -5.31 6.05 -10.56
C ILE A 45 -5.44 6.54 -9.10
N VAL A 46 -6.50 7.28 -8.80
CA VAL A 46 -6.70 7.85 -7.45
C VAL A 46 -6.98 6.71 -6.47
N GLU A 47 -7.91 5.82 -6.82
CA GLU A 47 -8.25 4.64 -6.04
C GLU A 47 -7.05 3.69 -5.91
N PHE A 48 -6.34 3.45 -7.02
CA PHE A 48 -5.11 2.66 -7.00
C PHE A 48 -4.04 3.22 -6.05
N LEU A 49 -3.84 4.54 -6.04
CA LEU A 49 -2.87 5.18 -5.15
C LEU A 49 -3.33 5.20 -3.69
N ASP A 50 -4.63 5.18 -3.44
CA ASP A 50 -5.20 5.01 -2.10
C ASP A 50 -4.92 3.59 -1.58
N ASP A 51 -5.11 2.56 -2.40
CA ASP A 51 -4.76 1.18 -2.05
C ASP A 51 -3.25 1.02 -1.80
N VAL A 52 -2.41 1.62 -2.65
CA VAL A 52 -0.95 1.65 -2.45
C VAL A 52 -0.59 2.26 -1.10
N LYS A 53 -1.22 3.38 -0.70
CA LYS A 53 -0.97 4.00 0.61
C LYS A 53 -1.31 3.05 1.76
N VAL A 54 -2.45 2.35 1.67
CA VAL A 54 -2.86 1.37 2.67
C VAL A 54 -1.85 0.23 2.74
N LEU A 55 -1.44 -0.33 1.61
CA LEU A 55 -0.46 -1.43 1.58
C LEU A 55 0.90 -1.01 2.15
N LEU A 56 1.39 0.19 1.80
CA LEU A 56 2.63 0.74 2.37
C LEU A 56 2.53 0.92 3.90
N SER A 57 1.34 1.16 4.45
CA SER A 57 1.14 1.22 5.90
C SER A 57 1.16 -0.14 6.60
N VAL A 58 1.03 -1.23 5.84
CA VAL A 58 0.99 -2.62 6.31
C VAL A 58 2.32 -3.34 5.96
N ASP A 59 3.43 -2.61 6.03
CA ASP A 59 4.81 -3.11 5.78
C ASP A 59 5.06 -3.67 4.36
N PHE A 60 4.25 -3.32 3.36
CA PHE A 60 4.66 -3.54 1.98
C PHE A 60 5.69 -2.50 1.57
N SER A 61 6.73 -2.95 0.87
CA SER A 61 7.66 -2.05 0.22
C SER A 61 7.16 -1.64 -1.18
N ILE A 62 7.64 -0.49 -1.65
CA ILE A 62 7.36 0.00 -3.01
C ILE A 62 7.87 -0.97 -4.07
N GLU A 63 8.96 -1.69 -3.77
CA GLU A 63 9.54 -2.68 -4.67
C GLU A 63 8.66 -3.92 -4.76
N GLU A 64 8.11 -4.38 -3.64
CA GLU A 64 7.14 -5.48 -3.63
C GLU A 64 5.87 -5.11 -4.41
N LEU A 65 5.32 -3.92 -4.19
CA LEU A 65 4.13 -3.46 -4.92
C LEU A 65 4.40 -3.31 -6.42
N SER A 66 5.59 -2.81 -6.79
CA SER A 66 6.01 -2.73 -8.19
C SER A 66 6.09 -4.11 -8.83
N LEU A 67 6.63 -5.13 -8.13
CA LEU A 67 6.69 -6.51 -8.63
C LEU A 67 5.31 -7.12 -8.88
N LEU A 68 4.32 -6.77 -8.06
CA LEU A 68 2.94 -7.25 -8.20
C LEU A 68 2.27 -6.61 -9.42
N VAL A 69 2.33 -5.29 -9.52
CA VAL A 69 1.55 -4.50 -10.50
C VAL A 69 2.23 -4.44 -11.87
N ASN A 70 3.55 -4.49 -11.92
CA ASN A 70 4.28 -4.36 -13.19
C ASN A 70 4.23 -5.67 -14.00
N GLN A 71 3.70 -5.59 -15.21
CA GLN A 71 3.63 -6.70 -16.17
C GLN A 71 4.94 -6.92 -16.93
N GLN A 72 5.83 -5.92 -16.97
CA GLN A 72 7.13 -5.98 -17.65
C GLN A 72 8.18 -6.77 -16.83
N LEU A 73 7.94 -6.94 -15.53
CA LEU A 73 8.75 -7.80 -14.68
C LEU A 73 8.30 -9.24 -14.94
N ASN A 74 9.15 -10.03 -15.62
CA ASN A 74 8.94 -11.44 -16.00
C ASN A 74 8.88 -12.38 -14.78
N LEU A 75 8.06 -12.06 -13.78
CA LEU A 75 7.66 -12.98 -12.74
C LEU A 75 6.54 -13.86 -13.29
N SER A 76 6.71 -15.18 -13.14
CA SER A 76 5.62 -16.13 -13.39
C SER A 76 4.40 -15.73 -12.56
N TYR A 77 3.21 -15.91 -13.14
CA TYR A 77 1.94 -15.74 -12.43
C TYR A 77 1.94 -16.50 -11.09
N GLU A 78 2.50 -17.72 -11.07
CA GLU A 78 2.60 -18.52 -9.84
C GLU A 78 3.45 -17.83 -8.76
N ALA A 79 4.54 -17.17 -9.14
CA ALA A 79 5.40 -16.45 -8.19
C ALA A 79 4.68 -15.24 -7.61
N LYS A 80 3.91 -14.50 -8.43
CA LYS A 80 3.08 -13.39 -7.95
C LYS A 80 2.00 -13.88 -6.98
N THR A 81 1.31 -14.97 -7.30
CA THR A 81 0.30 -15.57 -6.42
C THR A 81 0.88 -15.97 -5.08
N LYS A 82 2.03 -16.69 -5.06
CA LYS A 82 2.71 -17.07 -3.81
C LYS A 82 3.10 -15.86 -2.96
N MET A 83 3.57 -14.79 -3.61
CA MET A 83 3.94 -13.56 -2.92
C MET A 83 2.72 -12.88 -2.28
N VAL A 84 1.60 -12.80 -2.98
CA VAL A 84 0.33 -12.26 -2.44
C VAL A 84 -0.18 -13.14 -1.30
N GLU A 85 -0.20 -14.46 -1.45
CA GLU A 85 -0.61 -15.39 -0.40
C GLU A 85 0.25 -15.25 0.87
N GLN A 86 1.57 -15.13 0.70
CA GLN A 86 2.49 -14.93 1.81
C GLN A 86 2.20 -13.62 2.55
N LYS A 87 1.94 -12.55 1.80
CA LYS A 87 1.59 -11.25 2.40
C LYS A 87 0.25 -11.27 3.12
N ILE A 88 -0.76 -11.97 2.58
CA ILE A 88 -2.04 -12.15 3.28
C ILE A 88 -1.82 -12.84 4.63
N LYS A 89 -0.98 -13.88 4.69
CA LYS A 89 -0.63 -14.56 5.95
C LYS A 89 0.07 -13.62 6.93
N GLU A 90 1.01 -12.80 6.47
CA GLU A 90 1.68 -11.79 7.31
C GLU A 90 0.67 -10.79 7.91
N ILE A 91 -0.30 -10.33 7.11
CA ILE A 91 -1.39 -9.46 7.58
C ILE A 91 -2.21 -10.16 8.67
N GLU A 92 -2.60 -11.41 8.47
CA GLU A 92 -3.38 -12.18 9.45
C GLU A 92 -2.64 -12.35 10.78
N GLU A 93 -1.33 -12.59 10.73
CA GLU A 93 -0.49 -12.68 11.93
C GLU A 93 -0.40 -11.34 12.67
N ILE A 94 -0.24 -10.23 11.94
CA ILE A 94 -0.25 -8.87 12.51
C ILE A 94 -1.61 -8.58 13.16
N GLN A 95 -2.71 -8.90 12.49
CA GLN A 95 -4.06 -8.73 13.05
C GLN A 95 -4.25 -9.52 14.34
N LYS A 96 -3.77 -10.77 14.39
CA LYS A 96 -3.84 -11.61 15.60
C LYS A 96 -3.04 -10.99 16.74
N ARG A 97 -1.83 -10.47 16.47
CA ARG A 97 -0.99 -9.78 17.45
C ARG A 97 -1.66 -8.50 17.96
N LEU A 98 -2.19 -7.67 17.06
CA LEU A 98 -2.90 -6.44 17.42
C LEU A 98 -4.15 -6.72 18.25
N LYS A 99 -4.92 -7.76 17.91
CA LYS A 99 -6.08 -8.20 18.69
C LYS A 99 -5.66 -8.61 20.11
N LYS A 100 -4.59 -9.40 20.24
CA LYS A 100 -4.05 -9.82 21.55
C LYS A 100 -3.63 -8.61 22.39
N SER A 101 -2.89 -7.67 21.80
CA SER A 101 -2.48 -6.43 22.46
C SER A 101 -3.67 -5.59 22.91
N LYS A 102 -4.69 -5.43 22.05
CA LYS A 102 -5.93 -4.71 22.39
C LYS A 102 -6.68 -5.39 23.54
N THR A 103 -6.82 -6.72 23.52
CA THR A 103 -7.47 -7.45 24.62
C THR A 103 -6.70 -7.30 25.94
N PHE A 104 -5.37 -7.30 25.88
CA PHE A 104 -4.53 -7.07 27.05
C PHE A 104 -4.74 -5.65 27.61
N LEU A 105 -4.68 -4.62 26.76
CA LEU A 105 -4.90 -3.23 27.19
C LEU A 105 -6.30 -3.01 27.77
N ASN A 106 -7.33 -3.67 27.23
CA ASN A 106 -8.67 -3.63 27.82
C ASN A 106 -8.71 -4.30 29.20
N ALA A 107 -8.03 -5.44 29.38
CA ALA A 107 -7.93 -6.08 30.69
C ALA A 107 -7.19 -5.22 31.73
N VAL A 108 -6.21 -4.41 31.27
CA VAL A 108 -5.56 -3.39 32.12
C VAL A 108 -6.58 -2.34 32.57
N LEU A 109 -7.38 -1.79 31.66
CA LEU A 109 -8.40 -0.79 32.00
C LEU A 109 -9.46 -1.33 32.97
N GLU A 110 -9.81 -2.61 32.85
CA GLU A 110 -10.79 -3.28 33.72
C GLU A 110 -10.21 -3.70 35.08
N GLY A 111 -8.93 -3.44 35.35
CA GLY A 111 -8.26 -3.85 36.60
C GLY A 111 -8.10 -5.38 36.74
N LYS A 112 -8.30 -6.13 35.65
CA LYS A 112 -8.20 -7.60 35.61
C LYS A 112 -6.81 -8.09 35.20
N ALA A 113 -5.96 -7.20 34.70
CA ALA A 113 -4.56 -7.51 34.50
C ALA A 113 -3.87 -7.57 35.86
N ASN A 114 -3.21 -8.69 36.17
CA ASN A 114 -2.38 -8.87 37.36
C ASN A 114 -1.18 -7.92 37.33
N PHE A 115 -1.41 -6.63 37.62
CA PHE A 115 -0.36 -5.68 37.97
C PHE A 115 0.09 -6.02 39.40
N GLN A 116 1.02 -6.97 39.50
CA GLN A 116 1.95 -6.96 40.63
C GLN A 116 3.04 -5.90 40.37
N THR A 117 2.65 -4.64 40.23
CA THR A 117 3.61 -3.55 40.44
C THR A 117 3.67 -3.31 41.94
N LYS A 118 4.53 -4.08 42.63
CA LYS A 118 5.16 -3.59 43.86
C LYS A 118 5.93 -2.33 43.45
N CYS A 119 5.36 -1.16 43.73
CA CYS A 119 6.19 0.00 44.07
C CYS A 119 6.77 -0.24 45.46
#